data_AF-A0A372BV11-F1
#
_entry.id   AF-A0A372BV11-F1
#
_cell.length_a   1.000
_cell.length_b   1.000
_cell.length_c   1.000
_cell.angle_alpha   90.00
_cell.angle_beta   90.00
_cell.angle_gamma   90.00
#
_symmetry.space_group_name_H-M   'P 1'
#
loop_
_entity.id
_entity.type
_entity.pdbx_description
1 polymer ?
#
loop_
_entity_poly.entity_id
_entity_poly.type
_entity_poly.pdbx_seq_one_letter_code
_entity_poly.pdbx_strand_id
1 'polypeptide(L)'
;MSTEDNRLHGIVKSGKVIEFLSSADKEFEEIQWTVFGAIETNEVIVRASVGGKHFYHAAPSPLAVPVMADRRFGIDVADSALAEKLSNELWARDGAAMVALLQ
;
A
#
# COMPACT_ATOMS: atom_id res chain seq x y z
N MET A 1 -8.79 -14.58 0.10
CA MET A 1 -8.13 -13.43 -0.55
C MET A 1 -9.10 -12.92 -1.61
N SER A 2 -9.45 -11.64 -1.58
CA SER A 2 -10.42 -11.07 -2.53
C SER A 2 -9.84 -10.99 -3.95
N THR A 3 -10.69 -10.84 -4.98
CA THR A 3 -10.22 -10.64 -6.36
C THR A 3 -9.33 -9.40 -6.49
N GLU A 4 -9.62 -8.36 -5.71
CA GLU A 4 -8.84 -7.13 -5.67
C GLU A 4 -7.47 -7.34 -5.02
N ASP A 5 -7.39 -8.03 -3.88
CA ASP A 5 -6.11 -8.37 -3.24
C ASP A 5 -5.22 -9.19 -4.17
N ASN A 6 -5.80 -10.14 -4.93
CA ASN A 6 -5.05 -10.93 -5.90
C ASN A 6 -4.44 -10.05 -7.00
N ARG A 7 -5.20 -9.06 -7.51
CA ARG A 7 -4.72 -8.09 -8.51
C ARG A 7 -3.56 -7.29 -7.94
N LEU A 8 -3.73 -6.69 -6.77
CA LEU A 8 -2.73 -5.83 -6.13
C LEU A 8 -1.47 -6.60 -5.75
N HIS A 9 -1.62 -7.80 -5.21
CA HIS A 9 -0.51 -8.71 -4.96
C HIS A 9 0.27 -9.03 -6.26
N GLY A 10 -0.44 -9.29 -7.36
CA GLY A 10 0.17 -9.51 -8.67
C GLY A 10 0.98 -8.31 -9.17
N ILE A 11 0.45 -7.09 -9.01
CA ILE A 11 1.14 -5.84 -9.39
C ILE A 11 2.42 -5.69 -8.58
N VAL A 12 2.34 -5.79 -7.24
CA VAL A 12 3.52 -5.65 -6.36
C VAL A 12 4.57 -6.73 -6.67
N LYS A 13 4.15 -7.98 -6.88
CA LYS A 13 5.06 -9.09 -7.22
C LYS A 13 5.73 -8.94 -8.60
N SER A 14 5.10 -8.23 -9.53
CA SER A 14 5.67 -7.99 -10.86
C SER A 14 6.92 -7.11 -10.84
N GLY A 15 7.17 -6.40 -9.74
CA GLY A 15 8.27 -5.45 -9.60
C GLY A 15 8.07 -4.12 -10.36
N LYS A 16 6.92 -3.93 -11.03
CA LYS A 16 6.57 -2.68 -11.72
C LYS A 16 5.97 -1.64 -10.77
N VAL A 17 6.60 -1.48 -9.61
CA VAL A 17 6.20 -0.55 -8.56
C VAL A 17 7.40 0.22 -8.05
N ILE A 18 7.16 1.41 -7.51
CA ILE A 18 8.13 2.18 -6.73
C ILE A 18 7.72 2.07 -5.27
N GLU A 19 8.62 1.61 -4.40
CA GLU A 19 8.39 1.66 -2.95
C GLU A 19 8.73 3.07 -2.44
N PHE A 20 7.77 3.72 -1.79
CA PHE A 20 7.95 5.09 -1.28
C PHE A 20 8.21 5.12 0.21
N LEU A 21 7.57 4.21 0.96
CA LEU A 21 7.66 4.17 2.41
C LEU A 21 7.48 2.74 2.87
N SER A 22 8.29 2.31 3.83
CA SER A 22 8.09 1.08 4.60
C SER A 22 8.35 1.37 6.07
N SER A 23 7.41 1.03 6.94
CA SER A 23 7.54 1.27 8.38
C SER A 23 6.72 0.26 9.18
N ALA A 24 7.22 -0.06 10.37
CA ALA A 24 6.45 -0.80 11.37
C ALA A 24 5.28 0.05 11.87
N ASP A 25 4.17 -0.60 12.20
CA ASP A 25 3.12 0.06 12.96
C ASP A 25 3.64 0.50 14.33
N LYS A 26 3.08 1.60 14.86
CA LYS A 26 3.53 2.20 16.13
C LYS A 26 3.01 1.45 17.35
N GLU A 27 1.88 0.77 17.23
CA GLU A 27 1.25 0.01 18.31
C GLU A 27 1.58 -1.48 18.18
N PHE A 28 1.71 -1.98 16.94
CA PHE A 28 1.93 -3.41 16.64
C PHE A 28 3.14 -3.60 15.72
N GLU A 29 4.36 -3.67 16.26
CA GLU A 29 5.60 -3.65 15.46
C GLU A 29 5.71 -4.78 14.42
N GLU A 30 5.01 -5.90 14.61
CA GLU A 30 4.95 -7.01 13.66
C GLU A 30 4.11 -6.70 12.41
N ILE A 31 3.26 -5.67 12.46
CA ILE A 31 2.52 -5.16 11.32
C ILE A 31 3.42 -4.20 10.55
N GLN A 32 3.77 -4.57 9.32
CA GLN A 32 4.61 -3.78 8.44
C GLN A 32 3.76 -3.10 7.36
N TRP A 33 3.74 -1.77 7.37
CA TRP A 33 3.10 -0.94 6.37
C TRP A 33 4.06 -0.60 5.25
N THR A 34 3.60 -0.72 4.01
CA THR A 34 4.38 -0.33 2.83
C THR A 34 3.49 0.44 1.85
N VAL A 35 4.00 1.55 1.34
CA VAL A 35 3.35 2.38 0.30
C VAL A 35 4.10 2.19 -1.00
N PHE A 36 3.35 1.83 -2.05
CA PHE A 36 3.87 1.66 -3.40
C PHE A 36 3.17 2.60 -4.39
N GLY A 37 3.91 3.06 -5.38
CA GLY A 37 3.38 3.63 -6.62
C GLY A 37 3.39 2.58 -7.74
N ALA A 38 2.23 2.22 -8.27
CA ALA A 38 2.12 1.32 -9.41
C ALA A 38 2.39 2.06 -10.72
N ILE A 39 3.45 1.64 -11.43
CA ILE A 39 3.96 2.36 -12.61
C ILE A 39 2.95 2.32 -13.76
N GLU A 40 2.35 1.16 -14.03
CA GLU A 40 1.50 0.94 -15.20
C GLU A 40 0.09 1.50 -15.03
N THR A 41 -0.45 1.46 -13.80
CA THR A 41 -1.83 1.87 -13.51
C THR A 41 -1.92 3.27 -12.92
N ASN A 42 -0.79 3.88 -12.57
CA ASN A 42 -0.72 5.17 -11.89
C ASN A 42 -1.50 5.18 -10.55
N GLU A 43 -1.55 4.04 -9.86
CA GLU A 43 -2.21 3.87 -8.56
C GLU A 43 -1.24 4.02 -7.39
N VAL A 44 -1.73 4.54 -6.27
CA VAL A 44 -1.09 4.39 -4.97
C VAL A 44 -1.65 3.14 -4.31
N ILE A 45 -0.76 2.25 -3.87
CA ILE A 45 -1.10 1.00 -3.19
C ILE A 45 -0.55 1.05 -1.78
N VAL A 46 -1.39 0.75 -0.80
CA VAL A 46 -0.98 0.48 0.58
C VAL A 46 -1.04 -1.01 0.83
N ARG A 47 0.00 -1.55 1.46
CA ARG A 47 0.06 -2.93 1.93
C ARG A 47 0.33 -2.96 3.43
N ALA A 48 -0.46 -3.71 4.18
CA ALA A 48 -0.10 -4.17 5.52
C ALA A 48 0.35 -5.64 5.46
N SER A 49 1.45 -5.98 6.14
CA SER A 49 1.98 -7.35 6.21
C SER A 49 2.13 -7.79 7.65
N VAL A 50 1.59 -8.96 8.01
CA VAL A 50 1.66 -9.52 9.35
C VAL A 50 1.49 -11.05 9.28
N GLY A 51 2.29 -11.80 10.04
CA GLY A 51 2.18 -13.27 10.10
C GLY A 51 2.27 -13.97 8.73
N GLY A 52 3.07 -13.43 7.80
CA GLY A 52 3.19 -13.95 6.43
C GLY A 52 1.98 -13.68 5.52
N LYS A 53 0.96 -12.96 6.00
CA LYS A 53 -0.19 -12.51 5.20
C LYS A 53 0.00 -11.07 4.75
N HIS A 54 -0.66 -10.72 3.65
CA HIS A 54 -0.69 -9.37 3.10
C HIS A 54 -2.13 -8.91 2.89
N PHE A 55 -2.38 -7.67 3.25
CA PHE A 55 -3.64 -6.96 3.05
C PHE A 55 -3.37 -5.74 2.19
N TYR A 56 -4.23 -5.47 1.22
CA TYR A 56 -3.98 -4.42 0.23
C TYR A 56 -5.16 -3.45 0.14
N HIS A 57 -4.84 -2.20 -0.19
CA HIS A 57 -5.82 -1.22 -0.64
C HIS A 57 -5.18 -0.29 -1.65
N ALA A 58 -5.94 0.20 -2.61
CA ALA A 58 -5.39 1.05 -3.67
C ALA A 58 -6.41 2.05 -4.22
N ALA A 59 -5.89 3.13 -4.77
CA ALA A 59 -6.67 4.06 -5.58
C ALA A 59 -5.78 4.74 -6.64
N PRO A 60 -6.36 5.24 -7.74
CA PRO A 60 -5.64 6.07 -8.69
C PRO A 60 -5.00 7.27 -7.99
N SER A 61 -3.76 7.59 -8.35
CA SER A 61 -3.12 8.83 -7.92
C SER A 61 -3.94 10.04 -8.37
N PRO A 62 -4.10 11.08 -7.52
CA PRO A 62 -4.75 12.33 -7.92
C PRO A 62 -3.92 13.13 -8.94
N LEU A 63 -2.67 12.75 -9.16
CA LEU A 63 -1.74 13.43 -10.07
C LEU A 63 -1.62 12.67 -11.38
N ALA A 64 -1.90 13.36 -12.48
CA ALA A 64 -1.69 12.84 -13.84
C ALA A 64 -0.27 13.11 -14.37
N VAL A 65 0.38 14.17 -13.87
CA VAL A 65 1.74 14.59 -14.29
C VAL A 65 2.51 15.07 -13.05
N PRO A 66 3.77 14.65 -12.85
CA PRO A 66 4.45 13.56 -13.58
C PRO A 66 3.70 12.24 -13.36
N VAL A 67 3.73 11.31 -14.32
CA VAL A 67 3.16 9.96 -14.12
C VAL A 67 3.99 9.19 -13.08
N MET A 68 3.42 8.13 -12.50
CA MET A 68 4.09 7.35 -11.45
C MET A 68 5.49 6.85 -11.87
N ALA A 69 5.67 6.46 -13.13
CA ALA A 69 6.96 6.04 -13.69
C ALA A 69 8.10 7.06 -13.49
N ASP A 70 7.75 8.35 -13.46
CA ASP A 70 8.71 9.45 -13.37
C ASP A 70 8.96 9.89 -11.92
N ARG A 71 8.15 9.43 -10.95
CA ARG A 71 8.24 9.79 -9.52
C ARG A 71 9.29 8.99 -8.75
N ARG A 72 10.43 8.68 -9.38
CA ARG A 72 11.47 7.81 -8.80
C ARG A 72 12.22 8.42 -7.62
N PHE A 73 12.16 9.74 -7.45
CA PHE A 73 12.91 10.47 -6.43
C PHE A 73 12.10 10.82 -5.18
N GLY A 74 10.82 10.44 -5.12
CA GLY A 74 9.98 10.70 -3.97
C GLY A 74 8.49 10.65 -4.29
N ILE A 75 7.70 10.55 -3.24
CA ILE A 75 6.25 10.62 -3.28
C ILE A 75 5.78 12.08 -3.20
N ASP A 76 4.75 12.45 -3.96
CA ASP A 76 4.16 13.77 -3.83
C ASP A 76 3.31 13.87 -2.55
N VAL A 77 3.11 15.08 -2.04
CA VAL A 77 2.25 15.33 -0.88
C VAL A 77 0.83 14.83 -1.12
N ALA A 78 0.29 15.00 -2.34
CA ALA A 78 -1.06 14.54 -2.67
C ALA A 78 -1.18 13.00 -2.63
N ASP A 79 -0.16 12.29 -3.12
CA ASP A 79 -0.09 10.82 -3.02
C ASP A 79 0.13 10.35 -1.59
N SER A 80 0.88 11.11 -0.79
CA SER A 80 1.12 10.81 0.63
C SER A 80 -0.17 10.92 1.42
N ALA A 81 -0.96 11.97 1.18
CA ALA A 81 -2.28 12.14 1.80
C ALA A 81 -3.26 11.03 1.36
N LEU A 82 -3.20 10.62 0.08
CA LEU A 82 -3.96 9.47 -0.41
C LEU A 82 -3.52 8.18 0.30
N ALA A 83 -2.22 7.94 0.44
CA ALA A 83 -1.70 6.76 1.13
C ALA A 83 -2.16 6.70 2.59
N GLU A 84 -2.13 7.82 3.32
CA GLU A 84 -2.64 7.88 4.69
C GLU A 84 -4.14 7.52 4.76
N LYS A 85 -4.95 8.09 3.86
CA LYS A 85 -6.37 7.76 3.76
C LYS A 85 -6.57 6.26 3.51
N LEU A 86 -5.85 5.69 2.54
CA LEU A 86 -5.95 4.26 2.20
C LEU A 86 -5.50 3.37 3.37
N SER A 87 -4.46 3.74 4.11
CA SER A 87 -4.03 3.02 5.32
C SER A 87 -5.11 3.00 6.39
N ASN A 88 -5.76 4.14 6.64
CA ASN A 88 -6.84 4.25 7.62
C ASN A 88 -8.07 3.41 7.20
N GLU A 89 -8.44 3.44 5.93
CA GLU A 89 -9.52 2.61 5.38
C GLU A 89 -9.19 1.11 5.45
N LEU A 90 -7.95 0.75 5.15
CA LEU A 90 -7.45 -0.63 5.24
C LEU A 90 -7.48 -1.13 6.68
N TRP A 91 -7.05 -0.30 7.65
CA TRP A 91 -7.12 -0.62 9.07
C TRP A 91 -8.57 -0.77 9.56
N ALA A 92 -9.45 0.14 9.18
CA ALA A 92 -10.87 0.07 9.56
C ALA A 92 -11.54 -1.22 9.03
N ARG A 93 -11.12 -1.70 7.86
CA ARG A 93 -11.65 -2.92 7.24
C ARG A 93 -11.04 -4.20 7.80
N ASP A 94 -9.72 -4.26 7.92
CA ASP A 94 -8.97 -5.50 8.13
C ASP A 94 -8.17 -5.53 9.45
N GLY A 95 -8.10 -4.43 10.21
CA GLY A 95 -7.24 -4.29 11.39
C GLY A 95 -7.48 -5.35 12.46
N ALA A 96 -8.74 -5.71 12.75
CA ALA A 96 -9.05 -6.79 13.68
C ALA A 96 -8.49 -8.16 13.22
N ALA A 97 -8.50 -8.42 11.91
CA ALA A 97 -7.93 -9.63 11.34
C ALA A 97 -6.39 -9.59 11.35
N MET A 98 -5.78 -8.41 11.19
CA MET A 98 -4.33 -8.24 11.33
C MET A 98 -3.86 -8.51 12.76
N VAL A 99 -4.53 -7.92 13.75
CA VAL A 99 -4.22 -8.11 15.18
C VAL A 99 -4.36 -9.58 15.60
N ALA A 100 -5.35 -10.30 15.04
CA ALA A 100 -5.51 -11.73 15.31
C ALA A 100 -4.34 -12.61 14.82
N LEU A 101 -3.42 -12.08 14.01
CA LEU A 101 -2.26 -12.78 13.45
C LEU A 101 -0.95 -12.54 14.23
N LEU A 102 -0.99 -11.75 15.31
CA LEU A 102 0.18 -11.39 16.14
C LEU A 102 0.60 -12.51 17.14
N GLN A 103 0.25 -13.77 16.87
CA GLN A 103 0.44 -14.90 17.79
C GLN A 103 1.89 -15.39 17.89
#